data_AF-A0A2P8D6Y8-F1
#
_entry.id   AF-A0A2P8D6Y8-F1
#
_cell.length_a   1.000
_cell.length_b   1.000
_cell.length_c   1.000
_cell.angle_alpha   90.00
_cell.angle_beta   90.00
_cell.angle_gamma   90.00
#
_symmetry.space_group_name_H-M   'P 1'
#
loop_
_entity.id
_entity.type
_entity.pdbx_description
1 polymer ?
#
loop_
_entity_poly.entity_id
_entity_poly.type
_entity_poly.pdbx_seq_one_letter_code
_entity_poly.pdbx_strand_id
1 'polypeptide(L)'
;MNSTDPALPASRQAVPVSQEVQAEIDRKGRSAAQIERDIAQRTERLSATVDELVDRVAPARLAKDGAAEVKSRVLTPAGRPRPEIIGALVGAAVAAGLVLWRSRRG
;
A
#
# COMPACT_ATOMS: atom_id res chain seq x y z
N MET A 1 30.93 -23.96 -58.26
CA MET A 1 30.86 -23.39 -56.90
C MET A 1 29.66 -22.44 -56.90
N ASN A 2 28.57 -22.80 -56.22
CA ASN A 2 27.36 -21.98 -56.17
C ASN A 2 27.41 -21.12 -54.91
N SER A 3 27.72 -19.84 -55.05
CA SER A 3 27.72 -18.89 -53.93
C SER A 3 26.30 -18.45 -53.65
N THR A 4 25.69 -19.01 -52.63
CA THR A 4 24.42 -18.53 -52.07
C THR A 4 24.72 -17.28 -51.24
N ASP A 5 24.51 -16.12 -51.84
CA ASP A 5 24.54 -14.83 -51.14
C ASP A 5 23.27 -14.70 -50.28
N PRO A 6 23.36 -14.53 -48.94
CA PRO A 6 22.18 -14.34 -48.11
C PRO A 6 21.59 -12.96 -48.37
N ALA A 7 20.50 -12.90 -49.16
CA ALA A 7 19.72 -11.69 -49.34
C ALA A 7 19.25 -11.15 -47.98
N LEU A 8 19.91 -10.10 -47.50
CA LEU A 8 19.48 -9.33 -46.34
C LEU A 8 18.08 -8.79 -46.63
N PRO A 9 17.08 -8.95 -45.74
CA PRO A 9 15.76 -8.40 -45.96
C PRO A 9 15.89 -6.88 -46.11
N ALA A 10 15.39 -6.36 -47.22
CA ALA A 10 15.31 -4.92 -47.48
C ALA A 10 14.74 -4.22 -46.24
N SER A 11 15.37 -3.11 -45.85
CA SER A 11 15.00 -2.22 -44.75
C SER A 11 13.50 -2.21 -44.52
N ARG A 12 13.03 -2.49 -43.28
CA ARG A 12 11.62 -2.41 -42.91
C ARG A 12 11.06 -1.06 -43.38
N GLN A 13 10.36 -1.06 -44.51
CA GLN A 13 9.63 0.12 -44.97
C GLN A 13 8.60 0.43 -43.89
N ALA A 14 8.67 1.64 -43.33
CA ALA A 14 7.67 2.12 -42.41
C ALA A 14 6.34 2.08 -43.15
N VAL A 15 5.47 1.15 -42.74
CA VAL A 15 4.13 1.05 -43.32
C VAL A 15 3.44 2.38 -43.03
N PRO A 16 3.02 3.15 -44.05
CA PRO A 16 2.34 4.42 -43.80
C PRO A 16 1.06 4.11 -43.03
N VAL A 17 1.03 4.56 -41.78
CA VAL A 17 -0.15 4.43 -40.92
C VAL A 17 -1.27 5.21 -41.59
N SER A 18 -2.37 4.53 -41.94
CA SER A 18 -3.53 5.16 -42.55
C SER A 18 -3.99 6.34 -41.70
N GLN A 19 -4.41 7.44 -42.32
CA GLN A 19 -4.84 8.65 -41.60
C GLN A 19 -5.91 8.38 -40.53
N GLU A 20 -6.78 7.40 -40.76
CA GLU A 20 -7.79 6.94 -39.81
C GLU A 20 -7.19 6.35 -38.53
N VAL A 21 -6.11 5.56 -38.66
CA VAL A 21 -5.41 4.97 -37.52
C VAL A 21 -4.69 6.06 -36.73
N GLN A 22 -4.10 7.04 -37.41
CA GLN A 22 -3.48 8.18 -36.75
C GLN A 22 -4.50 9.01 -35.95
N ALA A 23 -5.67 9.29 -36.54
CA ALA A 23 -6.73 10.02 -35.86
C ALA A 23 -7.25 9.29 -34.60
N GLU A 24 -7.32 7.96 -34.64
CA GLU A 24 -7.71 7.15 -33.48
C GLU A 24 -6.63 7.16 -32.39
N ILE A 25 -5.33 7.12 -32.75
CA ILE A 25 -4.23 7.24 -31.79
C ILE A 25 -4.29 8.61 -31.10
N ASP A 26 -4.49 9.69 -31.86
CA ASP A 26 -4.57 11.04 -31.30
C ASP A 26 -5.80 11.21 -30.39
N ARG A 27 -6.93 10.59 -30.74
CA ARG A 27 -8.14 10.54 -29.91
C ARG A 27 -7.88 9.81 -28.59
N LYS A 28 -7.25 8.64 -28.64
CA LYS A 28 -6.87 7.86 -27.46
C LYS A 28 -5.87 8.62 -26.58
N GLY A 29 -4.89 9.30 -27.17
CA GLY A 29 -3.95 10.16 -26.45
C GLY A 29 -4.65 11.29 -25.70
N ARG A 30 -5.61 11.97 -26.34
CA ARG A 30 -6.44 12.99 -25.68
C ARG A 30 -7.28 12.42 -24.52
N SER A 31 -7.79 11.20 -24.68
CA SER A 31 -8.53 10.48 -23.63
C SER A 31 -7.63 10.10 -22.44
N ALA A 32 -6.44 9.55 -22.70
CA ALA A 32 -5.46 9.23 -21.66
C ALA A 32 -5.07 10.48 -20.86
N ALA A 33 -4.76 11.59 -21.55
CA ALA A 33 -4.46 12.87 -20.90
C ALA A 33 -5.64 13.41 -20.08
N GLN A 34 -6.88 13.02 -20.37
CA GLN A 34 -8.05 13.37 -19.55
C GLN A 34 -8.15 12.51 -18.30
N ILE A 35 -7.89 11.21 -18.42
CA ILE A 35 -7.87 10.27 -17.29
C ILE A 35 -6.77 10.68 -16.30
N GLU A 36 -5.56 11.00 -16.79
CA GLU A 36 -4.45 11.45 -15.94
C GLU A 36 -4.82 12.71 -15.14
N ARG A 37 -5.50 13.68 -15.77
CA ARG A 37 -5.99 14.88 -15.09
C ARG A 37 -7.03 14.57 -14.01
N ASP A 38 -7.96 13.66 -14.28
CA ASP A 38 -8.97 13.25 -13.31
C ASP A 38 -8.33 12.49 -12.14
N ILE A 39 -7.37 11.60 -12.40
CA ILE A 39 -6.60 10.91 -11.35
C ILE A 39 -5.89 11.94 -10.49
N ALA A 40 -5.15 12.89 -11.07
CA ALA A 40 -4.46 13.92 -10.31
C ALA A 40 -5.40 14.72 -9.40
N GLN A 41 -6.56 15.14 -9.93
CA GLN A 41 -7.57 15.85 -9.13
C GLN A 41 -8.15 14.99 -8.00
N ARG A 42 -8.37 13.69 -8.24
CA ARG A 42 -8.88 12.78 -7.22
C ARG A 42 -7.84 12.49 -6.14
N THR A 43 -6.59 12.32 -6.53
CA THR A 43 -5.48 12.12 -5.61
C THR A 43 -5.34 13.33 -4.68
N GLU A 44 -5.39 14.55 -5.20
CA GLU A 44 -5.33 15.78 -4.40
C GLU A 44 -6.47 15.88 -3.38
N ARG A 45 -7.70 15.54 -3.78
CA ARG A 45 -8.85 15.52 -2.86
C ARG A 45 -8.70 14.45 -1.79
N LEU A 46 -8.15 13.28 -2.16
CA LEU A 46 -7.95 12.17 -1.23
C LEU A 46 -6.86 12.49 -0.21
N SER A 47 -5.72 13.05 -0.62
CA SER A 47 -4.66 13.46 0.30
C SER A 47 -5.16 14.49 1.30
N ALA A 48 -5.87 15.52 0.84
CA ALA A 48 -6.46 16.53 1.73
C ALA A 48 -7.44 15.92 2.75
N THR A 49 -8.26 14.94 2.34
CA THR A 49 -9.20 14.25 3.23
C THR A 49 -8.49 13.36 4.24
N VAL A 50 -7.41 12.68 3.82
CA VAL A 50 -6.59 11.85 4.72
C VAL A 50 -5.91 12.72 5.77
N ASP A 51 -5.33 13.86 5.38
CA ASP A 51 -4.70 14.79 6.32
C ASP A 51 -5.71 15.33 7.35
N GLU A 52 -6.92 15.73 6.91
CA GLU A 52 -8.00 16.14 7.81
C GLU A 52 -8.40 15.00 8.78
N LEU A 53 -8.46 13.76 8.29
CA LEU A 53 -8.79 12.61 9.12
C LEU A 53 -7.68 12.34 10.14
N VAL A 54 -6.41 12.41 9.75
CA VAL A 54 -5.26 12.23 10.64
C VAL A 54 -5.24 13.31 11.72
N ASP A 55 -5.53 14.56 11.36
CA ASP A 55 -5.60 15.67 12.31
C ASP A 55 -6.75 15.51 13.32
N ARG A 56 -7.93 15.05 12.87
CA ARG A 56 -9.08 14.79 13.76
C ARG A 56 -8.88 13.54 14.61
N VAL A 57 -8.33 12.50 14.01
CA VAL A 57 -8.01 11.22 14.64
C VAL A 57 -6.59 11.31 15.17
N ALA A 58 -6.34 12.28 16.06
CA ALA A 58 -5.05 12.39 16.71
C ALA A 58 -4.74 11.05 17.39
N PRO A 59 -3.69 10.30 16.97
CA PRO A 59 -3.39 8.98 17.50
C PRO A 59 -3.16 9.02 19.01
N ALA A 60 -2.75 10.18 19.53
CA ALA A 60 -2.62 10.45 20.96
C ALA A 60 -3.95 10.37 21.74
N ARG A 61 -5.11 10.66 21.13
CA ARG A 61 -6.43 10.52 21.77
C ARG A 61 -6.86 9.06 21.81
N LEU A 62 -6.80 8.36 20.69
CA LEU A 62 -7.04 6.90 20.65
C LEU A 62 -6.09 6.11 21.56
N ALA A 63 -4.82 6.49 21.62
CA ALA A 63 -3.85 5.86 22.50
C ALA A 63 -4.15 6.14 23.97
N LYS A 64 -4.59 7.35 24.33
CA LYS A 64 -4.95 7.70 25.72
C LYS A 64 -6.25 7.03 26.16
N ASP A 65 -7.27 7.03 25.30
CA ASP A 65 -8.56 6.42 25.58
C ASP A 65 -8.42 4.89 25.63
N GLY A 66 -7.70 4.30 24.67
CA GLY A 66 -7.35 2.88 24.67
C GLY A 66 -6.46 2.48 25.84
N ALA A 67 -5.45 3.28 26.20
CA ALA A 67 -4.61 2.99 27.37
C ALA A 67 -5.39 3.12 28.68
N ALA A 68 -6.31 4.08 28.82
CA ALA A 68 -7.14 4.21 30.01
C ALA A 68 -8.11 3.02 30.15
N GLU A 69 -8.70 2.56 29.05
CA GLU A 69 -9.59 1.39 29.03
C GLU A 69 -8.82 0.08 29.27
N VAL A 70 -7.64 -0.08 28.68
CA VAL A 70 -6.77 -1.23 28.95
C VAL A 70 -6.29 -1.19 30.40
N LYS A 71 -5.88 -0.04 30.91
CA LYS A 71 -5.43 0.12 32.31
C LYS A 71 -6.55 -0.20 33.30
N SER A 72 -7.79 0.19 33.03
CA SER A 72 -8.95 -0.11 33.91
C SER A 72 -9.35 -1.58 33.87
N ARG A 73 -9.12 -2.28 32.75
CA ARG A 73 -9.29 -3.74 32.65
C ARG A 73 -8.13 -4.52 33.26
N VAL A 74 -6.93 -3.92 33.31
CA VAL A 74 -5.69 -4.60 33.71
C VAL A 74 -5.31 -4.38 35.19
N LEU A 75 -5.67 -3.22 35.78
CA LEU A 75 -5.39 -2.90 37.18
C LEU A 75 -6.67 -2.84 38.01
N THR A 76 -6.59 -3.35 39.24
CA THR A 76 -7.64 -3.12 40.24
C THR A 76 -7.65 -1.66 40.70
N PRO A 77 -8.76 -1.14 41.26
CA PRO A 77 -8.84 0.23 41.80
C PRO A 77 -7.77 0.55 42.86
N ALA A 78 -7.19 -0.47 43.48
CA ALA A 78 -6.12 -0.37 44.48
C ALA A 78 -4.69 -0.46 43.89
N GLY A 79 -4.54 -0.48 42.55
CA GLY A 79 -3.24 -0.50 41.87
C GLY A 79 -2.53 -1.86 41.87
N ARG A 80 -3.20 -2.95 42.28
CA ARG A 80 -2.65 -4.30 42.24
C ARG A 80 -3.07 -5.02 40.94
N PRO A 81 -2.15 -5.66 40.19
CA PRO A 81 -2.51 -6.49 39.06
C PRO A 81 -3.34 -7.69 39.54
N ARG A 82 -4.44 -8.00 38.85
CA ARG A 82 -5.28 -9.15 39.19
C ARG A 82 -4.47 -10.45 39.07
N PRO A 83 -4.65 -11.44 39.96
CA PRO A 83 -3.91 -12.70 39.90
C PRO A 83 -4.12 -13.44 38.56
N GLU A 84 -5.31 -13.33 37.94
CA GLU A 84 -5.56 -13.90 36.60
C GLU A 84 -4.68 -13.24 35.51
N ILE A 85 -4.35 -11.96 35.69
CA ILE A 85 -3.57 -11.17 34.72
C ILE A 85 -2.08 -11.44 34.83
N ILE A 86 -1.59 -11.74 36.04
CA ILE A 86 -0.19 -12.16 36.23
C ILE A 86 0.07 -13.45 35.45
N GLY A 87 -0.83 -14.43 35.52
CA GLY A 87 -0.74 -15.66 34.72
C GLY A 87 -0.77 -15.38 33.21
N ALA A 88 -1.66 -14.50 32.76
CA ALA A 88 -1.77 -14.13 31.35
C ALA A 88 -0.52 -13.41 30.80
N LEU A 89 0.11 -12.53 31.58
CA LEU A 89 1.34 -11.83 31.19
C LEU A 89 2.52 -12.79 31.05
N VAL A 90 2.67 -13.75 31.97
CA VAL A 90 3.70 -14.79 31.88
C VAL A 90 3.48 -15.64 30.62
N GLY A 91 2.24 -16.07 30.37
CA GLY A 91 1.90 -16.83 29.16
C GLY A 91 2.18 -16.05 27.86
N ALA A 92 1.83 -14.77 27.80
CA ALA A 92 2.06 -13.92 26.65
C ALA A 92 3.56 -13.69 26.38
N ALA A 93 4.37 -13.49 27.43
CA ALA A 93 5.82 -13.34 27.29
C ALA A 93 6.48 -14.61 26.73
N VAL A 94 6.05 -15.79 27.21
CA VAL A 94 6.53 -17.09 26.71
C VAL A 94 6.15 -17.29 25.24
N ALA A 95 4.89 -17.01 24.88
CA ALA A 95 4.41 -17.14 23.51
C ALA A 95 5.16 -16.19 22.55
N ALA A 96 5.35 -14.92 22.95
CA ALA A 96 6.10 -13.95 22.16
C ALA A 96 7.56 -14.37 21.96
N GLY A 97 8.22 -14.87 23.02
CA GLY A 97 9.56 -15.42 22.94
C GLY A 97 9.65 -16.60 21.97
N LEU A 98 8.65 -17.49 21.98
CA LEU A 98 8.61 -18.66 21.11
C LEU A 98 8.39 -18.30 19.64
N VAL A 99 7.53 -17.32 19.35
CA VAL A 99 7.33 -16.77 18.00
C VAL A 99 8.61 -16.10 17.49
N LEU A 100 9.28 -15.31 18.33
CA LEU A 100 10.53 -14.66 17.96
C LEU A 100 11.66 -15.68 17.72
N TRP A 101 11.70 -16.74 18.51
CA TRP A 101 12.66 -17.83 18.32
C TRP A 101 12.40 -18.61 17.03
N ARG A 102 11.12 -18.88 16.72
CA ARG A 102 10.72 -19.60 15.51
C ARG A 102 10.98 -18.78 14.24
N SER A 103 10.74 -17.47 14.28
CA SER A 103 11.05 -16.56 13.16
C SER A 103 12.54 -16.36 12.92
N ARG A 104 13.38 -16.56 13.94
CA ARG A 104 14.86 -16.51 13.81
C ARG A 104 15.48 -17.83 13.34
N ARG A 105 14.73 -18.93 13.37
CA ARG A 105 15.18 -20.27 12.92
C ARG A 105 14.57 -20.70 11.58
N GLY A 106 13.65 -19.92 11.02
CA GLY A 106 13.05 -20.14 9.71
C GLY A 106 13.73 -19.34 8.61
#